data_AF-A0A350HYK6-F1
#
_entry.id   AF-A0A350HYK6-F1
#
_cell.length_a   1.000
_cell.length_b   1.000
_cell.length_c   1.000
_cell.angle_alpha   90.00
_cell.angle_beta   90.00
_cell.angle_gamma   90.00
#
_symmetry.space_group_name_H-M   'P 1'
#
loop_
_entity.id
_entity.type
_entity.pdbx_description
1 polymer ?
#
loop_
_entity_poly.entity_id
_entity_poly.type
_entity_poly.pdbx_seq_one_letter_code
_entity_poly.pdbx_strand_id
1 'polypeptide(L)'
;DGGWALRSFAAPEKWGNGNRASKLRAELTFEQPESDGHMTGLVCMVLRLHGIAASDPTLEGGMTWLKNHQRASGRWWTRSLNTDRYHFITYSSTCYALSALTLD
;
A
#
# COMPACT_ATOMS: atom_id res chain seq x y z
N ASP A 1 7.17 8.80 4.03
CA ASP A 1 7.64 7.91 5.12
C ASP A 1 8.40 6.68 4.60
N GLY A 2 8.63 6.55 3.29
CA GLY A 2 9.27 5.38 2.68
C GLY A 2 8.28 4.38 2.08
N GLY A 3 6.99 4.50 2.38
CA GLY A 3 5.93 3.66 1.80
C GLY A 3 5.19 4.32 0.65
N TRP A 4 4.20 3.59 0.13
CA TRP A 4 3.26 4.03 -0.89
C TRP A 4 1.82 3.80 -0.46
N ALA A 5 0.92 4.65 -0.95
CA ALA A 5 -0.50 4.61 -0.62
C ALA A 5 -1.35 4.17 -1.82
N LEU A 6 -2.31 3.27 -1.60
CA LEU A 6 -3.35 2.92 -2.58
C LEU A 6 -4.09 4.15 -3.09
N ARG A 7 -4.29 5.17 -2.24
CA ARG A 7 -4.91 6.43 -2.62
C ARG A 7 -4.12 7.18 -3.70
N SER A 8 -2.79 7.14 -3.68
CA SER A 8 -1.94 7.80 -4.68
C SER A 8 -2.05 7.16 -6.06
N PHE A 9 -2.44 5.88 -6.13
CA PHE A 9 -2.63 5.13 -7.38
C PHE A 9 -4.09 5.16 -7.86
N ALA A 10 -5.01 5.78 -7.10
CA ALA A 10 -6.44 5.77 -7.38
C ALA A 10 -6.99 7.19 -7.55
N ALA A 11 -7.15 7.64 -8.79
CA ALA A 11 -7.90 8.86 -9.09
C ALA A 11 -9.38 8.67 -8.70
N PRO A 12 -9.96 9.53 -7.82
CA PRO A 12 -11.31 9.36 -7.30
C PRO A 12 -12.40 9.19 -8.38
N GLU A 13 -12.23 9.88 -9.50
CA GLU A 13 -13.18 9.92 -10.62
C GLU A 13 -13.13 8.64 -11.44
N LYS A 14 -11.99 7.94 -11.43
CA LYS A 14 -11.81 6.67 -12.14
C LYS A 14 -12.15 5.47 -11.25
N TRP A 15 -12.09 5.64 -9.93
CA TRP A 15 -12.34 4.55 -8.98
C TRP A 15 -13.83 4.21 -8.88
N GLY A 16 -14.18 2.94 -9.17
CA GLY A 16 -15.56 2.47 -9.11
C GLY A 16 -16.52 3.32 -9.96
N ASN A 17 -16.07 3.74 -11.14
CA ASN A 17 -16.77 4.65 -12.05
C ASN A 17 -17.13 6.01 -11.42
N GLY A 18 -16.31 6.50 -10.49
CA GLY A 18 -16.51 7.79 -9.84
C GLY A 18 -17.57 7.80 -8.74
N ASN A 19 -18.26 6.68 -8.50
CA ASN A 19 -19.30 6.57 -7.47
C ASN A 19 -18.78 6.80 -6.04
N ARG A 20 -17.45 6.76 -5.86
CA ARG A 20 -16.79 7.03 -4.58
C ARG A 20 -16.08 8.39 -4.55
N ALA A 21 -16.13 9.18 -5.60
CA ALA A 21 -15.35 10.41 -5.72
C ALA A 21 -15.63 11.40 -4.57
N SER A 22 -16.90 11.70 -4.29
CA SER A 22 -17.27 12.60 -3.20
C SER A 22 -16.82 12.10 -1.83
N LYS A 23 -16.95 10.78 -1.57
CA LYS A 23 -16.46 10.16 -0.34
C LYS A 23 -14.95 10.32 -0.22
N LEU A 24 -14.19 9.97 -1.26
CA LEU A 24 -12.74 9.99 -1.24
C LEU A 24 -12.20 11.42 -1.07
N ARG A 25 -12.82 12.42 -1.71
CA ARG A 25 -12.44 13.84 -1.55
C ARG A 25 -12.70 14.40 -0.15
N ALA A 26 -13.68 13.85 0.56
CA ALA A 26 -13.99 14.27 1.91
C ALA A 26 -13.04 13.68 2.97
N GLU A 27 -12.09 12.82 2.57
CA GLU A 27 -11.12 12.23 3.51
C GLU A 27 -10.13 13.29 3.99
N LEU A 28 -9.85 13.32 5.30
CA LEU A 28 -8.92 14.29 5.91
C LEU A 28 -7.51 14.19 5.32
N THR A 29 -7.11 12.98 4.94
CA THR A 29 -5.80 12.67 4.36
C THR A 29 -5.84 12.68 2.82
N PHE A 30 -6.81 13.35 2.19
CA PHE A 30 -6.95 13.33 0.72
C PHE A 30 -5.72 13.86 0.01
N GLU A 31 -5.21 15.01 0.43
CA GLU A 31 -4.03 15.67 -0.18
C GLU A 31 -2.72 14.94 0.15
N GLN A 32 -2.66 14.30 1.32
CA GLN A 32 -1.47 13.58 1.80
C GLN A 32 -1.90 12.21 2.33
N PRO A 33 -2.12 11.24 1.42
CA PRO A 33 -2.55 9.93 1.82
C PRO A 33 -1.45 9.18 2.57
N GLU A 34 -1.84 8.46 3.61
CA GLU A 34 -0.94 7.60 4.37
C GLU A 34 -0.53 6.38 3.54
N SER A 35 0.73 5.97 3.69
CA SER A 35 1.23 4.73 3.12
C SER A 35 0.49 3.53 3.68
N ASP A 36 0.33 2.50 2.86
CA ASP A 36 -0.33 1.27 3.27
C ASP A 36 0.41 0.04 2.76
N GLY A 37 0.09 -1.12 3.34
CA GLY A 37 0.81 -2.35 3.01
C GLY A 37 0.58 -2.86 1.59
N HIS A 38 -0.52 -2.48 0.94
CA HIS A 38 -0.88 -3.00 -0.36
C HIS A 38 0.03 -2.39 -1.41
N MET A 39 0.10 -1.07 -1.48
CA MET A 39 0.98 -0.43 -2.46
C MET A 39 2.43 -0.50 -2.05
N THR A 40 2.77 -0.42 -0.76
CA THR A 40 4.17 -0.60 -0.34
C THR A 40 4.66 -2.01 -0.64
N GLY A 41 3.88 -3.05 -0.30
CA GLY A 41 4.22 -4.43 -0.59
C GLY A 41 4.32 -4.69 -2.10
N LEU A 42 3.34 -4.22 -2.88
CA LEU A 42 3.33 -4.41 -4.33
C LEU A 42 4.54 -3.77 -5.01
N VAL A 43 4.85 -2.51 -4.69
CA VAL A 43 5.98 -1.80 -5.28
C VAL A 43 7.29 -2.50 -4.93
N CYS A 44 7.53 -2.79 -3.65
CA CYS A 44 8.76 -3.48 -3.23
C CYS A 44 8.89 -4.87 -3.89
N MET A 45 7.81 -5.64 -3.96
CA MET A 45 7.79 -6.95 -4.62
C MET A 45 8.17 -6.82 -6.10
N VAL A 46 7.61 -5.85 -6.82
CA VAL A 46 7.92 -5.63 -8.24
C VAL A 46 9.36 -5.18 -8.43
N LEU A 47 9.87 -4.25 -7.61
CA LEU A 47 11.27 -3.82 -7.68
C LEU A 47 12.24 -5.00 -7.48
N ARG A 48 11.97 -5.89 -6.52
CA ARG A 48 12.72 -7.13 -6.31
C ARG A 48 12.69 -8.04 -7.53
N LEU A 49 11.51 -8.31 -8.07
CA LEU A 49 11.34 -9.17 -9.25
C LEU A 49 12.06 -8.66 -10.50
N HIS A 50 12.33 -7.35 -10.56
CA HIS A 50 13.11 -6.71 -11.63
C HIS A 50 14.60 -6.55 -11.31
N GLY A 51 15.09 -7.12 -10.21
CA GLY A 51 16.51 -7.13 -9.86
C GLY A 51 17.06 -5.77 -9.43
N ILE A 52 16.19 -4.87 -8.95
CA ILE A 52 16.66 -3.62 -8.33
C ILE A 52 17.50 -3.98 -7.11
N ALA A 53 18.70 -3.39 -7.03
CA ALA A 53 19.64 -3.69 -5.95
C ALA A 53 19.02 -3.38 -4.59
N ALA A 54 19.27 -4.22 -3.59
CA ALA A 54 18.78 -4.01 -2.23
C ALA A 54 19.30 -2.70 -1.59
N SER A 55 20.41 -2.16 -2.11
CA SER A 55 20.97 -0.86 -1.73
C SER A 55 20.34 0.33 -2.45
N ASP A 56 19.38 0.11 -3.36
CA ASP A 56 18.61 1.20 -3.96
C ASP A 56 17.81 1.90 -2.85
N PRO A 57 17.96 3.23 -2.67
CA PRO A 57 17.35 3.93 -1.55
C PRO A 57 15.82 3.88 -1.57
N THR A 58 15.20 3.73 -2.75
CA THR A 58 13.75 3.60 -2.89
C THR A 58 13.29 2.26 -2.32
N LEU A 59 13.96 1.19 -2.72
CA LEU A 59 13.65 -0.15 -2.23
C LEU A 59 13.95 -0.25 -0.74
N GLU A 60 15.11 0.24 -0.27
CA GLU A 60 15.48 0.24 1.15
C GLU A 60 14.44 0.96 2.02
N GLY A 61 13.96 2.12 1.58
CA GLY A 61 12.91 2.88 2.26
C GLY A 61 11.60 2.09 2.39
N GLY A 62 11.18 1.46 1.30
CA GLY A 62 9.98 0.59 1.29
C GLY A 62 10.12 -0.65 2.17
N MET A 63 11.27 -1.32 2.11
CA MET A 63 11.56 -2.49 2.94
C MET A 63 11.59 -2.14 4.43
N THR A 64 12.15 -0.98 4.77
CA THR A 64 12.15 -0.44 6.15
C THR A 64 10.73 -0.14 6.61
N TRP A 65 9.92 0.50 5.76
CA TRP A 65 8.52 0.76 6.06
C TRP A 65 7.77 -0.54 6.34
N LEU A 66 7.90 -1.56 5.49
CA LEU A 66 7.25 -2.86 5.69
C LEU A 66 7.64 -3.48 7.04
N LYS A 67 8.93 -3.55 7.38
CA LYS A 67 9.40 -4.12 8.65
C LYS A 67 8.83 -3.40 9.88
N ASN A 68 8.63 -2.08 9.80
CA ASN A 68 8.15 -1.27 10.91
C ASN A 68 6.62 -1.20 11.03
N HIS A 69 5.87 -1.61 10.00
CA HIS A 69 4.40 -1.47 9.94
C HIS A 69 3.65 -2.81 9.93
N GLN A 70 4.32 -3.92 10.24
CA GLN A 70 3.62 -5.17 10.53
C GLN A 70 2.78 -4.99 11.80
N ARG A 71 1.48 -5.27 11.72
CA ARG A 71 0.61 -5.21 12.91
C ARG A 71 0.85 -6.42 13.79
N ALA A 72 0.47 -6.32 15.07
CA ALA A 72 0.52 -7.44 16.03
C ALA A 72 -0.20 -8.71 15.54
N SER A 73 -1.16 -8.58 14.62
CA SER A 73 -1.85 -9.72 13.99
C SER A 73 -1.06 -10.41 12.87
N GLY A 74 0.18 -9.96 12.60
CA GLY A 74 1.05 -10.44 11.51
C GLY A 74 0.74 -9.84 10.13
N ARG A 75 -0.33 -9.05 10.01
CA ARG A 75 -0.81 -8.49 8.73
C ARG A 75 -0.25 -7.10 8.49
N TRP A 76 -0.21 -6.72 7.21
CA TRP A 76 -0.09 -5.34 6.80
C TRP A 76 -1.46 -4.79 6.42
N TRP A 77 -1.82 -3.65 6.99
CA TRP A 77 -3.14 -3.08 6.84
C TRP A 77 -3.23 -2.20 5.60
N THR A 78 -4.40 -2.25 4.96
CA THR A 78 -4.81 -1.32 3.91
C THR A 78 -6.31 -1.07 4.03
N ARG A 79 -6.71 0.21 4.03
CA ARG A 79 -8.12 0.61 4.02
C ARG A 79 -8.74 0.37 2.65
N SER A 80 -10.00 -0.08 2.64
CA SER A 80 -10.76 -0.15 1.39
C SER A 80 -11.22 1.23 0.94
N LEU A 81 -11.06 1.52 -0.35
CA LEU A 81 -11.63 2.71 -0.97
C LEU A 81 -13.15 2.61 -1.21
N ASN A 82 -13.71 1.40 -1.07
CA ASN A 82 -15.12 1.12 -1.36
C ASN A 82 -16.03 1.21 -0.13
N THR A 83 -15.51 0.97 1.06
CA THR A 83 -16.35 0.84 2.28
C THR A 83 -15.52 1.08 3.53
N ASP A 84 -16.17 1.54 4.60
CA ASP A 84 -15.58 1.72 5.92
C ASP A 84 -15.87 0.53 6.86
N ARG A 85 -16.57 -0.50 6.37
CA ARG A 85 -16.99 -1.65 7.19
C ARG A 85 -16.06 -2.85 7.07
N TYR A 86 -15.59 -3.15 5.86
CA TYR A 86 -14.78 -4.34 5.58
C TYR A 86 -13.55 -3.97 4.75
N HIS A 87 -12.39 -4.46 5.14
CA HIS A 87 -11.11 -4.11 4.51
C HIS A 87 -10.38 -5.36 4.01
N PHE A 88 -11.07 -6.17 3.20
CA PHE A 88 -10.53 -7.43 2.67
C PHE A 88 -9.25 -7.28 1.84
N ILE A 89 -9.00 -6.08 1.30
CA ILE A 89 -7.75 -5.73 0.63
C ILE A 89 -6.51 -5.86 1.55
N THR A 90 -6.70 -5.89 2.87
CA THR A 90 -5.65 -6.21 3.84
C THR A 90 -5.05 -7.61 3.61
N TYR A 91 -5.81 -8.56 3.05
CA TYR A 91 -5.27 -9.89 2.76
C TYR A 91 -4.25 -9.86 1.62
N SER A 92 -4.57 -9.22 0.48
CA SER A 92 -3.60 -9.04 -0.61
C SER A 92 -2.42 -8.16 -0.18
N SER A 93 -2.68 -7.14 0.63
CA SER A 93 -1.64 -6.32 1.28
C SER A 93 -0.63 -7.18 2.04
N THR A 94 -1.12 -8.12 2.85
CA THR A 94 -0.25 -9.06 3.58
C THR A 94 0.50 -10.00 2.63
N CYS A 95 -0.15 -10.51 1.58
CA CYS A 95 0.52 -11.36 0.59
C CYS A 95 1.67 -10.61 -0.10
N TYR A 96 1.45 -9.37 -0.56
CA TYR A 96 2.49 -8.60 -1.24
C TYR A 96 3.63 -8.20 -0.31
N ALA A 97 3.33 -7.79 0.91
CA ALA A 97 4.34 -7.47 1.91
C ALA A 97 5.23 -8.69 2.22
N LEU A 98 4.63 -9.88 2.40
CA LEU A 98 5.39 -11.11 2.62
C LEU A 98 6.25 -11.44 1.40
N SER A 99 5.69 -11.41 0.19
CA SER A 99 6.47 -11.65 -1.03
C SER A 99 7.65 -10.69 -1.15
N ALA A 100 7.45 -9.39 -0.91
CA ALA A 100 8.54 -8.41 -0.93
C ALA A 100 9.64 -8.71 0.11
N LEU A 101 9.26 -9.21 1.29
CA LEU A 101 10.17 -9.53 2.39
C LEU A 101 10.93 -10.85 2.19
N THR A 102 10.42 -11.77 1.36
CA THR A 102 11.01 -13.10 1.16
C THR A 102 11.68 -13.31 -0.19
N LEU A 103 11.47 -12.40 -1.15
CA LEU A 103 12.18 -12.44 -2.43
C LEU A 103 13.63 -11.97 -2.24
N ASP A 104 14.56 -12.77 -2.74
CA ASP A 104 15.99 -12.46 -2.77
C ASP A 104 16.31 -11.44 -3.86
#